data_AF-A0A2N1QNZ1-F1
#
_entry.id   AF-A0A2N1QNZ1-F1
#
_cell.length_a   1.000
_cell.length_b   1.000
_cell.length_c   1.000
_cell.angle_alpha   90.00
_cell.angle_beta   90.00
_cell.angle_gamma   90.00
#
_symmetry.space_group_name_H-M   'P 1'
#
loop_
_entity.id
_entity.type
_entity.pdbx_description
1 polymer ?
#
loop_
_entity_poly.entity_id
_entity_poly.type
_entity_poly.pdbx_seq_one_letter_code
_entity_poly.pdbx_strand_id
1 'polypeptide(L)'
;MLHHLAGKRIWICTLGCRSNQYEGEALANAFTEAEAILSDTPDCDAAVLVSCTVTAVADKKCRQMIGRVRRTSPGAIIAACGCWAQNLPEEEAQALGIHLLVGNRKKKQIPLLLAKLFEDDSRRFSVCREDVLRSTEWDSLFLAKPLLHTRAFVKVQDGCNHFCTYCAVPYARGFPVSRSPNDVLKEIRSIVSSGCREVVLTGVHLGLYGEYGEISLAELVRKVSLVEGLHRLRFGSIEPLGIDDDLLETLAETQVFQLHLHIPLQSGSDRVLALMNRGYSTAEYRDILQRVRAFLGDDVHVSTDLLVGFPGEGERAFTETLAFLEECRFGKVHVFPFSPREGTKAFSLPGRVPPQELSSRSKRALETGEKLLLEYSARWIGRTVPVLLESVSSPESDDGAGWVFSGLSPSFLRVTGR
;
A
#
# COMPACT_ATOMS: atom_id res chain seq x y z
N MET A 1 -30.00 -2.06 13.60
CA MET A 1 -28.63 -2.32 14.07
C MET A 1 -27.68 -1.20 13.65
N LEU A 2 -27.43 -0.92 12.35
CA LEU A 2 -26.50 0.16 11.97
C LEU A 2 -26.91 1.57 12.47
N HIS A 3 -28.18 1.81 12.75
CA HIS A 3 -28.68 3.09 13.31
C HIS A 3 -28.00 3.50 14.63
N HIS A 4 -27.38 2.58 15.39
CA HIS A 4 -26.62 2.94 16.60
C HIS A 4 -25.31 3.69 16.28
N LEU A 5 -24.90 3.72 15.01
CA LEU A 5 -23.77 4.52 14.53
C LEU A 5 -24.18 5.93 14.12
N ALA A 6 -25.47 6.21 13.93
CA ALA A 6 -25.94 7.51 13.47
C ALA A 6 -25.48 8.61 14.43
N GLY A 7 -24.82 9.63 13.90
CA GLY A 7 -24.26 10.76 14.66
C GLY A 7 -23.02 10.43 15.51
N LYS A 8 -22.56 9.17 15.56
CA LYS A 8 -21.33 8.82 16.28
C LYS A 8 -20.11 9.31 15.53
N ARG A 9 -19.16 9.93 16.25
CA ARG A 9 -17.88 10.37 15.72
C ARG A 9 -16.93 9.18 15.62
N ILE A 10 -16.51 8.82 14.42
CA ILE A 10 -15.62 7.70 14.15
C ILE A 10 -14.29 8.23 13.62
N TRP A 11 -13.20 7.99 14.34
CA TRP A 11 -11.86 8.29 13.86
C TRP A 11 -11.23 7.06 13.22
N ILE A 12 -10.78 7.17 11.97
CA ILE A 12 -10.12 6.07 11.25
C ILE A 12 -8.62 6.37 11.16
N CYS A 13 -7.82 5.52 11.78
CA CYS A 13 -6.37 5.62 11.74
C CYS A 13 -5.81 4.54 10.81
N THR A 14 -5.47 4.94 9.59
CA THR A 14 -4.89 4.03 8.61
C THR A 14 -3.38 4.02 8.67
N LEU A 15 -2.81 2.85 8.94
CA LEU A 15 -1.37 2.62 9.00
C LEU A 15 -1.00 1.55 7.97
N GLY A 16 0.09 1.78 7.23
CA GLY A 16 0.67 0.74 6.36
C GLY A 16 0.63 1.07 4.88
N CYS A 17 0.29 0.06 4.09
CA CYS A 17 0.44 0.07 2.63
C CYS A 17 -0.82 0.60 1.91
N ARG A 18 -0.75 0.65 0.57
CA ARG A 18 -1.87 1.04 -0.31
C ARG A 18 -3.13 0.18 -0.10
N SER A 19 -2.97 -1.11 0.19
CA SER A 19 -4.10 -1.98 0.53
C SER A 19 -4.77 -1.57 1.85
N ASN A 20 -4.01 -1.10 2.84
CA ASN A 20 -4.58 -0.55 4.07
C ASN A 20 -5.27 0.80 3.82
N GLN A 21 -4.74 1.64 2.92
CA GLN A 21 -5.38 2.89 2.50
C GLN A 21 -6.76 2.65 1.87
N TYR A 22 -6.85 1.70 0.94
CA TYR A 22 -8.14 1.23 0.41
C TYR A 22 -9.09 0.76 1.53
N GLU A 23 -8.61 -0.11 2.42
CA GLU A 23 -9.44 -0.66 3.50
C GLU A 23 -9.97 0.44 4.44
N GLY A 24 -9.15 1.46 4.74
CA GLY A 24 -9.57 2.62 5.53
C GLY A 24 -10.62 3.47 4.83
N GLU A 25 -10.47 3.76 3.53
CA GLU A 25 -11.47 4.53 2.79
C GLU A 25 -12.79 3.78 2.58
N ALA A 26 -12.73 2.48 2.32
CA ALA A 26 -13.93 1.66 2.19
C ALA A 26 -14.68 1.57 3.52
N LEU A 27 -13.96 1.48 4.66
CA LEU A 27 -14.57 1.61 5.98
C LEU A 27 -15.18 2.99 6.20
N ALA A 28 -14.50 4.06 5.78
CA ALA A 28 -15.03 5.42 5.85
C ALA A 28 -16.36 5.55 5.09
N ASN A 29 -16.47 4.94 3.90
CA ASN A 29 -17.72 4.89 3.14
C ASN A 29 -18.80 4.13 3.91
N ALA A 30 -18.49 2.93 4.42
CA ALA A 30 -19.45 2.12 5.16
C ALA A 30 -19.97 2.81 6.45
N PHE A 31 -19.12 3.57 7.14
CA PHE A 31 -19.54 4.39 8.28
C PHE A 31 -20.40 5.58 7.87
N THR A 32 -20.04 6.26 6.77
CA THR A 32 -20.84 7.37 6.22
C THR A 32 -22.24 6.90 5.80
N GLU A 33 -22.33 5.73 5.15
CA GLU A 33 -23.61 5.10 4.78
C GLU A 33 -24.46 4.72 6.00
N ALA A 34 -23.82 4.43 7.14
CA ALA A 34 -24.48 4.20 8.41
C ALA A 34 -24.76 5.48 9.21
N GLU A 35 -24.69 6.66 8.57
CA GLU A 35 -24.94 7.99 9.16
C GLU A 35 -23.98 8.38 10.29
N ALA A 36 -22.83 7.72 10.40
CA ALA A 36 -21.77 8.11 11.33
C ALA A 36 -21.00 9.33 10.81
N ILE A 37 -20.44 10.11 11.73
CA ILE A 37 -19.65 11.31 11.43
C ILE A 37 -18.18 10.92 11.45
N LEU A 38 -17.46 11.09 10.34
CA LEU A 38 -16.01 10.88 10.34
C LEU A 38 -15.32 12.02 11.09
N SER A 39 -14.45 11.66 12.04
CA SER A 39 -13.64 12.62 12.79
C SER A 39 -12.24 12.69 12.18
N ASP A 40 -11.71 13.90 12.04
CA ASP A 40 -10.31 14.14 11.61
C ASP A 40 -9.32 13.99 12.78
N THR A 41 -9.82 13.95 14.01
CA THR A 41 -9.01 13.94 15.23
C THR A 41 -9.32 12.71 16.08
N PRO A 42 -8.41 12.29 16.98
CA PRO A 42 -8.68 11.17 17.88
C PRO A 42 -9.67 11.52 19.01
N ASP A 43 -10.33 12.68 18.98
CA ASP A 43 -11.54 12.98 19.75
C ASP A 43 -12.75 12.37 19.04
N CYS A 44 -13.24 11.24 19.55
CA CYS A 44 -14.20 10.38 18.86
C CYS A 44 -14.96 9.47 19.82
N ASP A 45 -16.11 8.95 19.38
CA ASP A 45 -16.88 7.91 20.09
C ASP A 45 -16.33 6.50 19.81
N ALA A 46 -15.75 6.29 18.63
CA ALA A 46 -14.97 5.08 18.34
C ALA A 46 -13.76 5.38 17.45
N ALA A 47 -12.70 4.61 17.67
CA ALA A 47 -11.48 4.64 16.86
C ALA A 47 -11.30 3.31 16.13
N VAL A 48 -11.09 3.36 14.81
CA VAL A 48 -10.81 2.19 13.99
C VAL A 48 -9.38 2.27 13.47
N LEU A 49 -8.51 1.40 13.98
CA LEU A 49 -7.13 1.32 13.55
C LEU A 49 -7.01 0.26 12.46
N VAL A 50 -6.73 0.69 11.23
CA VAL A 50 -6.33 -0.20 10.13
C VAL A 50 -4.83 -0.39 10.22
N SER A 51 -4.42 -1.54 10.77
CA SER A 51 -3.06 -1.80 11.23
C SER A 51 -2.18 -2.54 10.22
N CYS A 52 -0.87 -2.35 10.37
CA CYS A 52 0.15 -2.94 9.51
C CYS A 52 1.23 -3.64 10.35
N THR A 53 1.80 -4.72 9.81
CA THR A 53 2.83 -5.54 10.48
C THR A 53 4.09 -5.75 9.64
N VAL A 54 4.34 -4.93 8.63
CA VAL A 54 5.56 -5.06 7.80
C VAL A 54 6.80 -4.59 8.56
N THR A 55 6.64 -3.49 9.30
CA THR A 55 7.56 -2.75 10.18
C THR A 55 7.59 -3.02 11.69
N ALA A 56 8.69 -3.32 12.39
CA ALA A 56 8.67 -3.27 13.86
C ALA A 56 8.28 -1.86 14.36
N VAL A 57 8.64 -0.84 13.58
CA VAL A 57 8.18 0.54 13.75
C VAL A 57 6.67 0.67 13.51
N ALA A 58 6.11 -0.06 12.54
CA ALA A 58 4.67 -0.07 12.28
C ALA A 58 3.90 -0.67 13.48
N ASP A 59 4.38 -1.77 14.07
CA ASP A 59 3.75 -2.38 15.25
C ASP A 59 3.80 -1.44 16.46
N LYS A 60 4.94 -0.75 16.65
CA LYS A 60 5.09 0.27 17.70
C LYS A 60 4.14 1.45 17.47
N LYS A 61 4.00 1.91 16.21
CA LYS A 61 3.09 3.00 15.85
C LYS A 61 1.63 2.63 16.12
N CYS A 62 1.22 1.37 15.87
CA CYS A 62 -0.11 0.89 16.23
C CYS A 62 -0.39 1.05 17.74
N ARG A 63 0.52 0.56 18.60
CA ARG A 63 0.40 0.69 20.06
C ARG A 63 0.38 2.16 20.52
N GLN A 64 1.21 3.00 19.92
CA GLN A 64 1.23 4.44 20.21
C GLN A 64 -0.09 5.13 19.87
N MET A 65 -0.72 4.78 18.74
CA MET A 65 -2.01 5.36 18.36
C MET A 65 -3.13 4.92 19.30
N ILE A 66 -3.16 3.64 19.73
CA ILE A 66 -4.12 3.17 20.75
C ILE A 66 -3.94 3.96 22.05
N GLY A 67 -2.69 4.11 22.52
CA GLY A 67 -2.39 4.90 23.71
C GLY A 67 -2.71 6.39 23.58
N ARG A 68 -2.71 6.94 22.36
CA ARG A 68 -3.18 8.31 22.08
C ARG A 68 -4.70 8.40 22.20
N VAL A 69 -5.44 7.49 21.57
CA VAL A 69 -6.91 7.44 21.65
C VAL A 69 -7.37 7.31 23.10
N ARG A 70 -6.77 6.41 23.89
CA ARG A 70 -7.15 6.23 25.30
C ARG A 70 -6.94 7.48 26.16
N ARG A 71 -6.00 8.36 25.80
CA ARG A 71 -5.75 9.62 26.51
C ARG A 71 -6.69 10.73 26.03
N THR A 72 -6.95 10.82 24.73
CA THR A 72 -7.79 11.88 24.15
C THR A 72 -9.28 11.58 24.31
N SER A 73 -9.67 10.32 24.20
CA SER A 73 -11.06 9.84 24.26
C SER A 73 -11.16 8.59 25.18
N PRO A 74 -11.12 8.75 26.51
CA PRO A 74 -11.11 7.63 27.46
C PRO A 74 -12.34 6.70 27.34
N GLY A 75 -13.47 7.23 26.88
CA GLY A 75 -14.71 6.48 26.66
C GLY A 75 -14.88 5.92 25.25
N ALA A 76 -13.91 6.07 24.35
CA ALA A 76 -14.05 5.60 22.97
C ALA A 76 -13.95 4.08 22.87
N ILE A 77 -14.78 3.48 22.00
CA ILE A 77 -14.63 2.08 21.60
C ILE A 77 -13.43 1.98 20.64
N ILE A 78 -12.49 1.10 20.92
CA ILE A 78 -11.29 0.92 20.08
C ILE A 78 -11.39 -0.39 19.31
N ALA A 79 -11.44 -0.29 17.99
CA ALA A 79 -11.33 -1.41 17.07
C ALA A 79 -9.95 -1.43 16.42
N ALA A 80 -9.31 -2.60 16.39
CA ALA A 80 -8.08 -2.83 15.62
C ALA A 80 -8.35 -3.89 14.55
N CYS A 81 -7.96 -3.59 13.31
CA CYS A 81 -8.08 -4.50 12.19
C CYS A 81 -6.83 -4.49 11.32
N GLY A 82 -6.69 -5.41 10.36
CA GLY A 82 -5.52 -5.43 9.46
C GLY A 82 -4.43 -6.42 9.88
N CYS A 83 -3.20 -6.22 9.39
CA CYS A 83 -2.16 -7.25 9.48
C CYS A 83 -1.61 -7.47 10.88
N TRP A 84 -1.37 -6.40 11.64
CA TRP A 84 -0.93 -6.53 13.02
C TRP A 84 -2.05 -7.11 13.88
N ALA A 85 -3.27 -6.60 13.68
CA ALA A 85 -4.47 -7.13 14.31
C ALA A 85 -4.90 -8.53 13.82
N GLN A 86 -4.25 -9.16 12.83
CA GLN A 86 -4.49 -10.58 12.52
C GLN A 86 -3.70 -11.47 13.49
N ASN A 87 -2.49 -11.05 13.86
CA ASN A 87 -1.53 -11.86 14.60
C ASN A 87 -1.40 -11.46 16.09
N LEU A 88 -2.03 -10.34 16.50
CA LEU A 88 -1.98 -9.86 17.88
C LEU A 88 -2.67 -10.85 18.84
N PRO A 89 -2.01 -11.36 19.89
CA PRO A 89 -2.66 -12.20 20.90
C PRO A 89 -3.84 -11.49 21.57
N GLU A 90 -4.91 -12.23 21.87
CA GLU A 90 -6.13 -11.66 22.44
C GLU A 90 -5.90 -11.03 23.83
N GLU A 91 -5.08 -11.66 24.65
CA GLU A 91 -4.67 -11.14 25.97
C GLU A 91 -3.93 -9.79 25.84
N GLU A 92 -3.03 -9.67 24.86
CA GLU A 92 -2.34 -8.40 24.58
C GLU A 92 -3.32 -7.35 24.08
N ALA A 93 -4.27 -7.72 23.21
CA ALA A 93 -5.28 -6.80 22.70
C ALA A 93 -6.15 -6.22 23.83
N GLN A 94 -6.59 -7.08 24.76
CA GLN A 94 -7.33 -6.66 25.95
C GLN A 94 -6.49 -5.74 26.84
N ALA A 95 -5.23 -6.08 27.10
CA ALA A 95 -4.33 -5.26 27.91
C ALA A 95 -4.09 -3.87 27.29
N LEU A 96 -4.08 -3.77 25.96
CA LEU A 96 -3.99 -2.50 25.25
C LEU A 96 -5.27 -1.65 25.33
N GLY A 97 -6.40 -2.24 25.72
CA GLY A 97 -7.72 -1.60 25.77
C GLY A 97 -8.47 -1.63 24.44
N ILE A 98 -8.17 -2.63 23.60
CA ILE A 98 -8.94 -2.88 22.37
C ILE A 98 -10.24 -3.57 22.76
N HIS A 99 -11.36 -3.14 22.18
CA HIS A 99 -12.69 -3.70 22.40
C HIS A 99 -13.09 -4.65 21.26
N LEU A 100 -12.64 -4.35 20.03
CA LEU A 100 -12.97 -5.13 18.85
C LEU A 100 -11.71 -5.45 18.05
N LEU A 101 -11.46 -6.74 17.84
CA LEU A 101 -10.27 -7.21 17.14
C LEU A 101 -10.67 -7.98 15.88
N VAL A 102 -10.37 -7.43 14.70
CA VAL A 102 -10.86 -7.94 13.42
C VAL A 102 -9.72 -8.36 12.50
N GLY A 103 -9.85 -9.56 11.93
CA GLY A 103 -8.88 -10.12 11.00
C GLY A 103 -8.85 -9.41 9.65
N ASN A 104 -7.91 -9.81 8.79
CA ASN A 104 -7.71 -9.16 7.49
C ASN A 104 -8.88 -9.31 6.51
N ARG A 105 -9.66 -10.39 6.63
CA ARG A 105 -10.70 -10.77 5.66
C ARG A 105 -12.13 -10.53 6.16
N LYS A 106 -12.29 -9.90 7.33
CA LYS A 106 -13.60 -9.67 7.97
C LYS A 106 -13.90 -8.19 8.22
N LYS A 107 -13.16 -7.25 7.62
CA LYS A 107 -13.27 -5.82 7.94
C LYS A 107 -14.63 -5.25 7.56
N LYS A 108 -15.33 -5.79 6.56
CA LYS A 108 -16.74 -5.44 6.26
C LYS A 108 -17.67 -5.57 7.49
N GLN A 109 -17.35 -6.45 8.43
CA GLN A 109 -18.17 -6.64 9.63
C GLN A 109 -18.00 -5.53 10.68
N ILE A 110 -16.97 -4.68 10.57
CA ILE A 110 -16.62 -3.69 11.60
C ILE A 110 -17.79 -2.74 11.91
N PRO A 111 -18.49 -2.11 10.93
CA PRO A 111 -19.61 -1.23 11.25
C PRO A 111 -20.69 -1.93 12.06
N LEU A 112 -21.08 -3.14 11.66
CA LEU A 112 -22.10 -3.92 12.38
C LEU A 112 -21.64 -4.28 13.80
N LEU A 113 -20.39 -4.70 13.97
CA LEU A 113 -19.84 -5.08 15.27
C LEU A 113 -19.69 -3.88 16.21
N LEU A 114 -19.29 -2.72 15.69
CA LEU A 114 -19.25 -1.48 16.47
C LEU A 114 -20.65 -1.02 16.88
N ALA A 115 -21.64 -1.12 15.99
CA ALA A 115 -23.02 -0.77 16.32
C ALA A 115 -23.53 -1.59 17.53
N LYS A 116 -23.23 -2.89 17.57
CA LYS A 116 -23.55 -3.77 18.71
C LYS A 116 -22.83 -3.37 19.99
N LEU A 117 -21.57 -2.96 19.91
CA LEU A 117 -20.81 -2.50 21.08
C LEU A 117 -21.30 -1.14 21.62
N PHE A 118 -21.94 -0.31 20.79
CA PHE A 118 -22.62 0.89 21.27
C PHE A 118 -23.96 0.61 21.96
N GLU A 119 -24.58 -0.52 21.65
CA GLU A 119 -25.81 -1.00 22.31
C GLU A 119 -25.51 -1.73 23.63
N ASP A 120 -24.36 -2.41 23.71
CA ASP A 120 -23.91 -3.14 24.89
C ASP A 120 -23.13 -2.24 25.87
N ASP A 121 -23.75 -1.86 26.99
CA ASP A 121 -23.11 -1.09 28.06
C ASP A 121 -21.86 -1.77 28.64
N SER A 122 -21.77 -3.11 28.58
CA SER A 122 -20.61 -3.85 29.08
C SER A 122 -19.40 -3.82 28.13
N ARG A 123 -19.61 -3.40 26.87
CA ARG A 123 -18.59 -3.22 25.81
C ARG A 123 -17.58 -4.37 25.76
N ARG A 124 -18.08 -5.61 25.82
CA ARG A 124 -17.22 -6.78 25.96
C ARG A 124 -16.25 -6.92 24.80
N PHE A 125 -15.01 -7.27 25.15
CA PHE A 125 -14.00 -7.61 24.17
C PHE A 125 -14.52 -8.70 23.22
N SER A 126 -14.41 -8.42 21.91
CA SER A 126 -14.93 -9.27 20.84
C SER A 126 -13.88 -9.47 19.76
N VAL A 127 -13.81 -10.70 19.23
CA VAL A 127 -12.86 -11.08 18.19
C VAL A 127 -13.62 -11.57 16.96
N CYS A 128 -13.28 -11.06 15.79
CA CYS A 128 -13.80 -11.49 14.49
C CYS A 128 -12.62 -11.75 13.55
N ARG A 129 -12.03 -12.93 13.68
CA ARG A 129 -10.89 -13.39 12.88
C ARG A 129 -11.19 -14.75 12.28
N GLU A 130 -10.55 -15.03 11.16
CA GLU A 130 -10.54 -16.35 10.54
C GLU A 130 -9.09 -16.81 10.34
N ASP A 131 -8.92 -18.11 10.10
CA ASP A 131 -7.64 -18.66 9.65
C ASP A 131 -7.44 -18.32 8.17
N VAL A 132 -6.69 -17.24 7.93
CA VAL A 132 -6.38 -16.74 6.58
C VAL A 132 -5.60 -17.75 5.73
N LEU A 133 -4.93 -18.75 6.34
CA LEU A 133 -4.20 -19.78 5.60
C LEU A 133 -5.13 -20.88 5.06
N ARG A 134 -6.36 -20.98 5.57
CA ARG A 134 -7.37 -21.97 5.16
C ARG A 134 -8.57 -21.36 4.46
N SER A 135 -8.70 -20.04 4.52
CA SER A 135 -9.76 -19.29 3.86
C SER A 135 -9.36 -18.86 2.45
N THR A 136 -10.32 -18.80 1.54
CA THR A 136 -10.22 -18.14 0.23
C THR A 136 -11.24 -17.00 0.11
N GLU A 137 -11.90 -16.62 1.21
CA GLU A 137 -12.93 -15.59 1.20
C GLU A 137 -12.37 -14.20 0.87
N TRP A 138 -13.13 -13.44 0.08
CA TRP A 138 -12.86 -12.05 -0.21
C TRP A 138 -13.60 -11.13 0.76
N ASP A 139 -12.89 -10.16 1.34
CA ASP A 139 -13.50 -9.10 2.16
C ASP A 139 -14.22 -8.10 1.25
N SER A 140 -15.55 -8.22 1.16
CA SER A 140 -16.40 -7.42 0.27
C SER A 140 -16.66 -6.00 0.77
N LEU A 141 -15.61 -5.33 1.27
CA LEU A 141 -15.53 -3.88 1.41
C LEU A 141 -15.77 -3.23 0.04
N PHE A 142 -16.45 -2.09 0.05
CA PHE A 142 -16.79 -1.33 -1.16
C PHE A 142 -16.43 0.15 -1.00
N LEU A 143 -15.71 0.70 -1.97
CA LEU A 143 -15.33 2.11 -2.02
C LEU A 143 -16.19 2.84 -3.06
N ALA A 144 -17.26 3.52 -2.63
CA ALA A 144 -18.12 4.25 -3.56
C ALA A 144 -17.49 5.58 -4.02
N LYS A 145 -16.84 6.30 -3.11
CA LYS A 145 -16.12 7.54 -3.40
C LYS A 145 -14.90 7.68 -2.49
N PRO A 146 -13.77 8.22 -2.97
CA PRO A 146 -12.65 8.51 -2.10
C PRO A 146 -13.01 9.67 -1.17
N LEU A 147 -12.74 9.50 0.12
CA LEU A 147 -13.07 10.47 1.18
C LEU A 147 -11.83 11.07 1.84
N LEU A 148 -10.69 10.40 1.75
CA LEU A 148 -9.47 10.76 2.48
C LEU A 148 -8.34 11.20 1.55
N HIS A 149 -8.38 10.80 0.27
CA HIS A 149 -7.34 11.08 -0.72
C HIS A 149 -7.93 11.52 -2.08
N THR A 150 -7.14 12.23 -2.89
CA THR A 150 -7.53 12.65 -4.24
C THR A 150 -7.62 11.47 -5.23
N ARG A 151 -6.82 10.42 -5.00
CA ARG A 151 -6.72 9.23 -5.84
C ARG A 151 -7.34 8.05 -5.11
N ALA A 152 -8.08 7.22 -5.84
CA ALA A 152 -8.69 6.04 -5.26
C ALA A 152 -7.81 4.81 -5.47
N PHE A 153 -7.37 4.20 -4.37
CA PHE A 153 -6.79 2.86 -4.44
C PHE A 153 -7.93 1.85 -4.57
N VAL A 154 -7.80 0.86 -5.45
CA VAL A 154 -8.78 -0.21 -5.63
C VAL A 154 -8.06 -1.53 -5.40
N LYS A 155 -8.38 -2.20 -4.28
CA LYS A 155 -7.78 -3.50 -3.96
C LYS A 155 -8.43 -4.57 -4.82
N VAL A 156 -7.65 -5.18 -5.71
CA VAL A 156 -8.09 -6.23 -6.63
C VAL A 156 -7.53 -7.60 -6.26
N GLN A 157 -6.44 -7.63 -5.49
CA GLN A 157 -5.74 -8.85 -5.09
C GLN A 157 -5.38 -8.76 -3.60
N ASP A 158 -5.43 -9.87 -2.88
CA ASP A 158 -5.01 -9.94 -1.47
C ASP A 158 -4.27 -11.26 -1.21
N GLY A 159 -3.41 -11.31 -0.18
CA GLY A 159 -2.58 -12.47 0.14
C GLY A 159 -1.36 -12.65 -0.78
N CYS A 160 -0.47 -13.58 -0.42
CA CYS A 160 0.74 -13.91 -1.19
C CYS A 160 1.28 -15.28 -0.75
N ASN A 161 1.72 -16.08 -1.71
CA ASN A 161 2.27 -17.43 -1.50
C ASN A 161 3.79 -17.52 -1.77
N HIS A 162 4.49 -16.40 -1.96
CA HIS A 162 5.91 -16.42 -2.32
C HIS A 162 6.85 -16.75 -1.15
N PHE A 163 6.44 -16.44 0.10
CA PHE A 163 7.25 -16.67 1.31
C PHE A 163 8.70 -16.14 1.20
N CYS A 164 8.87 -14.87 0.80
CA CYS A 164 10.14 -14.16 0.96
C CYS A 164 10.61 -14.31 2.41
N THR A 165 11.90 -14.58 2.64
CA THR A 165 12.39 -15.03 3.97
C THR A 165 12.17 -14.01 5.07
N TYR A 166 12.04 -12.72 4.76
CA TYR A 166 11.77 -11.62 5.69
C TYR A 166 10.29 -11.24 5.83
N CYS A 167 9.39 -11.80 5.02
CA CYS A 167 8.04 -11.28 4.86
C CYS A 167 7.04 -12.02 5.77
N ALA A 168 6.34 -11.26 6.62
CA ALA A 168 5.27 -11.78 7.48
C ALA A 168 3.89 -11.83 6.79
N VAL A 169 3.78 -11.28 5.57
CA VAL A 169 2.49 -11.10 4.90
C VAL A 169 1.75 -12.40 4.61
N PRO A 170 2.38 -13.50 4.14
CA PRO A 170 1.67 -14.77 3.93
C PRO A 170 0.93 -15.25 5.17
N TYR A 171 1.52 -15.07 6.36
CA TYR A 171 0.91 -15.44 7.63
C TYR A 171 -0.22 -14.49 8.05
N ALA A 172 -0.15 -13.21 7.67
CA ALA A 172 -1.15 -12.22 8.06
C ALA A 172 -2.33 -12.10 7.08
N ARG A 173 -2.13 -12.38 5.79
CA ARG A 173 -3.13 -12.19 4.72
C ARG A 173 -3.51 -13.48 3.98
N GLY A 174 -2.78 -14.56 4.21
CA GLY A 174 -3.07 -15.86 3.63
C GLY A 174 -2.58 -16.04 2.20
N PHE A 175 -3.04 -17.13 1.57
CA PHE A 175 -2.82 -17.42 0.16
C PHE A 175 -3.48 -16.35 -0.74
N PRO A 176 -2.93 -16.13 -1.95
CA PRO A 176 -3.43 -15.13 -2.87
C PRO A 176 -4.88 -15.41 -3.27
N VAL A 177 -5.69 -14.35 -3.28
CA VAL A 177 -7.08 -14.34 -3.74
C VAL A 177 -7.29 -13.15 -4.66
N SER A 178 -8.09 -13.36 -5.70
CA SER A 178 -8.45 -12.33 -6.68
C SER A 178 -9.89 -11.87 -6.46
N ARG A 179 -10.13 -10.57 -6.51
CA ARG A 179 -11.47 -9.99 -6.54
C ARG A 179 -12.14 -10.28 -7.88
N SER A 180 -13.44 -10.56 -7.89
CA SER A 180 -14.20 -10.74 -9.13
C SER A 180 -14.07 -9.50 -10.03
N PRO A 181 -13.81 -9.67 -11.35
CA PRO A 181 -13.73 -8.55 -12.29
C PRO A 181 -14.99 -7.67 -12.28
N ASN A 182 -16.16 -8.29 -12.12
CA ASN A 182 -17.44 -7.56 -12.07
C ASN A 182 -17.51 -6.61 -10.88
N ASP A 183 -17.05 -7.05 -9.70
CA ASP A 183 -17.00 -6.22 -8.50
C ASP A 183 -15.98 -5.10 -8.64
N VAL A 184 -14.82 -5.37 -9.26
CA VAL A 184 -13.80 -4.35 -9.57
C VAL A 184 -14.39 -3.27 -10.48
N LEU A 185 -15.02 -3.67 -11.59
CA LEU A 185 -15.62 -2.73 -12.55
C LEU A 185 -16.81 -1.96 -11.95
N LYS A 186 -17.58 -2.58 -11.05
CA LYS A 186 -18.66 -1.90 -10.34
C LYS A 186 -18.11 -0.81 -9.42
N GLU A 187 -17.08 -1.13 -8.64
CA GLU A 187 -16.46 -0.16 -7.73
C GLU A 187 -15.78 0.99 -8.49
N ILE A 188 -15.03 0.69 -9.55
CA ILE A 188 -14.37 1.72 -10.36
C ILE A 188 -15.38 2.66 -11.00
N ARG A 189 -16.52 2.14 -11.49
CA ARG A 189 -17.62 2.98 -11.99
C ARG A 189 -18.18 3.91 -10.92
N SER A 190 -18.40 3.43 -9.69
CA SER A 190 -18.83 4.28 -8.58
C SER A 190 -17.80 5.38 -8.27
N ILE A 191 -16.52 5.02 -8.18
CA ILE A 191 -15.42 5.95 -7.92
C ILE A 191 -15.36 7.05 -8.99
N VAL A 192 -15.39 6.67 -10.26
CA VAL A 192 -15.33 7.62 -11.38
C VAL A 192 -16.58 8.52 -11.39
N SER A 193 -17.76 7.96 -11.14
CA SER A 193 -19.01 8.73 -11.05
C SER A 193 -19.00 9.78 -9.93
N SER A 194 -18.18 9.59 -8.90
CA SER A 194 -17.99 10.58 -7.82
C SER A 194 -17.07 11.76 -8.19
N GLY A 195 -16.50 11.75 -9.40
CA GLY A 195 -15.58 12.76 -9.91
C GLY A 195 -14.10 12.43 -9.71
N CYS A 196 -13.77 11.26 -9.16
CA CYS A 196 -12.37 10.82 -9.03
C CYS A 196 -11.79 10.51 -10.42
N ARG A 197 -10.63 11.09 -10.73
CA ARG A 197 -10.00 11.00 -12.06
C ARG A 197 -8.89 9.96 -12.15
N GLU A 198 -8.38 9.47 -11.02
CA GLU A 198 -7.27 8.51 -11.00
C GLU A 198 -7.58 7.32 -10.09
N VAL A 199 -7.51 6.13 -10.69
CA VAL A 199 -7.61 4.84 -10.00
C VAL A 199 -6.25 4.17 -9.96
N VAL A 200 -5.90 3.63 -8.79
CA VAL A 200 -4.68 2.86 -8.58
C VAL A 200 -5.05 1.43 -8.22
N LEU A 201 -4.86 0.49 -9.15
CA LEU A 201 -5.04 -0.94 -8.86
C LEU A 201 -3.96 -1.38 -7.87
N THR A 202 -4.37 -1.96 -6.76
CA THR A 202 -3.47 -2.40 -5.71
C THR A 202 -3.73 -3.85 -5.32
N GLY A 203 -2.67 -4.51 -4.88
CA GLY A 203 -2.72 -5.82 -4.27
C GLY A 203 -1.58 -5.98 -3.28
N VAL A 204 -1.53 -7.13 -2.61
CA VAL A 204 -0.35 -7.54 -1.86
C VAL A 204 0.77 -7.95 -2.80
N HIS A 205 0.43 -8.72 -3.84
CA HIS A 205 1.27 -9.09 -4.95
C HIS A 205 0.41 -9.00 -6.21
N LEU A 206 0.35 -7.81 -6.81
CA LEU A 206 -0.62 -7.51 -7.87
C LEU A 206 -0.52 -8.47 -9.06
N GLY A 207 0.70 -8.91 -9.39
CA GLY A 207 0.96 -9.88 -10.45
C GLY A 207 0.35 -11.27 -10.25
N LEU A 208 -0.17 -11.61 -9.07
CA LEU A 208 -0.92 -12.87 -8.84
C LEU A 208 -2.41 -12.71 -9.10
N TYR A 209 -2.89 -11.52 -9.52
CA TYR A 209 -4.27 -11.38 -9.93
C TYR A 209 -4.55 -12.27 -11.13
N GLY A 210 -5.55 -13.15 -11.01
CA GLY A 210 -5.91 -14.11 -12.04
C GLY A 210 -5.29 -15.49 -11.89
N GLU A 211 -4.25 -15.69 -11.06
CA GLU A 211 -3.64 -17.03 -10.84
C GLU A 211 -4.68 -18.05 -10.34
N TYR A 212 -5.63 -17.57 -9.54
CA TYR A 212 -6.78 -18.32 -9.04
C TYR A 212 -8.11 -17.59 -9.36
N GLY A 213 -8.12 -16.81 -10.43
CA GLY A 213 -9.25 -15.94 -10.81
C GLY A 213 -9.84 -16.28 -12.17
N GLU A 214 -10.84 -15.48 -12.58
CA GLU A 214 -11.55 -15.67 -13.85
C GLU A 214 -10.76 -15.17 -15.07
N ILE A 215 -9.96 -14.12 -14.88
CA ILE A 215 -9.21 -13.42 -15.94
C ILE A 215 -7.83 -13.01 -15.45
N SER A 216 -6.89 -12.79 -16.36
CA SER A 216 -5.55 -12.26 -16.06
C SER A 216 -5.60 -10.79 -15.61
N LEU A 217 -4.49 -10.31 -15.02
CA LEU A 217 -4.32 -8.89 -14.73
C LEU A 217 -4.39 -8.03 -16.01
N ALA A 218 -3.81 -8.50 -17.11
CA ALA A 218 -3.88 -7.83 -18.41
C ALA A 218 -5.34 -7.67 -18.87
N GLU A 219 -6.14 -8.74 -18.85
CA GLU A 219 -7.55 -8.67 -19.23
C GLU A 219 -8.37 -7.78 -18.28
N LEU A 220 -8.04 -7.75 -16.97
CA LEU A 220 -8.64 -6.79 -16.04
C LEU A 220 -8.33 -5.35 -16.46
N VAL A 221 -7.08 -5.04 -16.82
CA VAL A 221 -6.68 -3.71 -17.30
C VAL A 221 -7.43 -3.34 -18.57
N ARG A 222 -7.55 -4.25 -19.55
CA ARG A 222 -8.34 -4.03 -20.77
C ARG A 222 -9.79 -3.68 -20.45
N LYS A 223 -10.42 -4.35 -19.48
CA LYS A 223 -11.80 -4.03 -19.07
C LYS A 223 -11.89 -2.71 -18.31
N VAL A 224 -10.94 -2.43 -17.42
CA VAL A 224 -10.93 -1.21 -16.60
C VAL A 224 -10.69 0.03 -17.46
N SER A 225 -9.83 -0.05 -18.47
CA SER A 225 -9.53 1.07 -19.36
C SER A 225 -10.73 1.53 -20.20
N LEU A 226 -11.73 0.66 -20.39
CA LEU A 226 -12.98 0.96 -21.09
C LEU A 226 -14.05 1.63 -20.20
N VAL A 227 -13.78 1.83 -18.90
CA VAL A 227 -14.72 2.52 -18.01
C VAL A 227 -14.77 4.00 -18.36
N GLU A 228 -15.94 4.46 -18.84
CA GLU A 228 -16.18 5.86 -19.19
C GLU A 228 -15.91 6.78 -17.99
N GLY A 229 -15.16 7.87 -18.25
CA GLY A 229 -14.77 8.87 -17.25
C GLY A 229 -13.47 8.55 -16.49
N LEU A 230 -12.90 7.34 -16.66
CA LEU A 230 -11.58 7.05 -16.10
C LEU A 230 -10.51 7.77 -16.92
N HIS A 231 -9.76 8.68 -16.28
CA HIS A 231 -8.71 9.44 -16.98
C HIS A 231 -7.30 8.89 -16.74
N ARG A 232 -7.05 8.33 -15.55
CA ARG A 232 -5.71 7.92 -15.12
C ARG A 232 -5.79 6.57 -14.40
N LEU A 233 -5.03 5.60 -14.89
CA LEU A 233 -4.87 4.28 -14.31
C LEU A 233 -3.41 4.08 -13.89
N ARG A 234 -3.18 3.61 -12.68
CA ARG A 234 -1.86 3.22 -12.17
C ARG A 234 -1.89 1.88 -11.48
N PHE A 235 -0.72 1.32 -11.29
CA PHE A 235 -0.50 0.25 -10.32
C PHE A 235 0.08 0.79 -9.03
N GLY A 236 -0.25 0.12 -7.93
CA GLY A 236 0.43 0.33 -6.67
C GLY A 236 1.88 -0.19 -6.76
N SER A 237 2.03 -1.49 -6.62
CA SER A 237 3.29 -2.22 -6.77
C SER A 237 3.02 -3.43 -7.65
N ILE A 238 3.99 -3.82 -8.48
CA ILE A 238 3.96 -5.09 -9.19
C ILE A 238 5.31 -5.77 -9.10
N GLU A 239 5.29 -7.01 -8.66
CA GLU A 239 6.48 -7.83 -8.48
C GLU A 239 7.06 -8.21 -9.85
N PRO A 240 8.41 -8.33 -9.96
CA PRO A 240 9.07 -8.56 -11.24
C PRO A 240 8.51 -9.76 -12.02
N LEU A 241 8.24 -10.85 -11.30
CA LEU A 241 7.73 -12.11 -11.89
C LEU A 241 6.30 -12.00 -12.44
N GLY A 242 5.56 -10.95 -12.08
CA GLY A 242 4.22 -10.68 -12.61
C GLY A 242 4.20 -9.81 -13.86
N ILE A 243 5.36 -9.50 -14.45
CA ILE A 243 5.49 -8.64 -15.62
C ILE A 243 5.82 -9.52 -16.85
N ASP A 244 4.77 -9.97 -17.51
CA ASP A 244 4.83 -10.71 -18.77
C ASP A 244 4.55 -9.80 -19.98
N ASP A 245 4.68 -10.37 -21.18
CA ASP A 245 4.54 -9.62 -22.43
C ASP A 245 3.09 -9.21 -22.70
N ASP A 246 2.09 -10.03 -22.32
CA ASP A 246 0.66 -9.70 -22.48
C ASP A 246 0.27 -8.48 -21.60
N LEU A 247 0.77 -8.43 -20.36
CA LEU A 247 0.59 -7.26 -19.51
C LEU A 247 1.28 -6.03 -20.12
N LEU A 248 2.53 -6.14 -20.57
CA LEU A 248 3.26 -5.01 -21.14
C LEU A 248 2.62 -4.47 -22.43
N GLU A 249 2.18 -5.36 -23.32
CA GLU A 249 1.43 -5.00 -24.53
C GLU A 249 0.12 -4.29 -24.15
N THR A 250 -0.65 -4.86 -23.22
CA THR A 250 -1.87 -4.25 -22.72
C THR A 250 -1.64 -2.85 -22.14
N LEU A 251 -0.58 -2.68 -21.34
CA LEU A 251 -0.23 -1.40 -20.74
C LEU A 251 0.17 -0.36 -21.80
N ALA A 252 0.90 -0.78 -22.84
CA ALA A 252 1.29 0.09 -23.95
C ALA A 252 0.08 0.57 -24.77
N GLU A 253 -0.92 -0.28 -24.96
CA GLU A 253 -2.16 0.04 -25.68
C GLU A 253 -3.16 0.86 -24.84
N THR A 254 -3.01 0.86 -23.52
CA THR A 254 -3.95 1.51 -22.60
C THR A 254 -3.67 3.01 -22.45
N GLN A 255 -4.44 3.84 -23.16
CA GLN A 255 -4.27 5.31 -23.17
C GLN A 255 -4.36 5.98 -21.80
N VAL A 256 -5.19 5.44 -20.89
CA VAL A 256 -5.36 5.99 -19.53
C VAL A 256 -4.24 5.56 -18.58
N PHE A 257 -3.42 4.57 -18.96
CA PHE A 257 -2.33 4.10 -18.11
C PHE A 257 -1.25 5.17 -18.01
N GLN A 258 -0.83 5.44 -16.79
CA GLN A 258 0.20 6.45 -16.52
C GLN A 258 1.57 5.77 -16.49
N LEU A 259 2.56 6.38 -17.16
CA LEU A 259 3.91 5.83 -17.40
C LEU A 259 4.78 5.73 -16.13
N HIS A 260 4.32 4.94 -15.17
CA HIS A 260 5.01 4.65 -13.92
C HIS A 260 4.74 3.21 -13.49
N LEU A 261 5.82 2.48 -13.21
CA LEU A 261 5.79 1.17 -12.60
C LEU A 261 6.65 1.18 -11.34
N HIS A 262 6.10 0.66 -10.25
CA HIS A 262 6.87 0.40 -9.04
C HIS A 262 7.16 -1.11 -8.97
N ILE A 263 8.43 -1.47 -9.14
CA ILE A 263 8.91 -2.85 -9.32
C ILE A 263 9.92 -3.16 -8.21
N PRO A 264 9.54 -3.84 -7.11
CA PRO A 264 10.42 -4.03 -5.96
C PRO A 264 11.62 -4.94 -6.25
N LEU A 265 12.83 -4.36 -6.28
CA LEU A 265 14.11 -5.06 -6.43
C LEU A 265 14.55 -5.80 -5.16
N GLN A 266 14.44 -5.13 -4.01
CA GLN A 266 14.91 -5.56 -2.68
C GLN A 266 16.43 -5.61 -2.52
N SER A 267 17.20 -6.17 -3.46
CA SER A 267 18.68 -6.15 -3.47
C SER A 267 19.21 -6.30 -4.90
N GLY A 268 20.39 -5.73 -5.20
CA GLY A 268 21.07 -5.91 -6.49
C GLY A 268 22.22 -6.92 -6.43
N SER A 269 22.21 -7.85 -5.47
CA SER A 269 23.18 -8.95 -5.38
C SER A 269 22.46 -10.29 -5.43
N ASP A 270 22.80 -11.13 -6.40
CA ASP A 270 22.17 -12.46 -6.60
C ASP A 270 22.24 -13.32 -5.34
N ARG A 271 23.36 -13.24 -4.60
CA ARG A 271 23.53 -13.95 -3.33
C ARG A 271 22.49 -13.50 -2.29
N VAL A 272 22.24 -12.20 -2.19
CA VAL A 272 21.28 -11.64 -1.22
C VAL A 272 19.85 -11.91 -1.69
N LEU A 273 19.55 -11.78 -2.98
CA LEU A 273 18.25 -12.13 -3.57
C LEU A 273 17.89 -13.60 -3.32
N ALA A 274 18.86 -14.51 -3.43
CA ALA A 274 18.68 -15.93 -3.10
C ALA A 274 18.39 -16.13 -1.60
N LEU A 275 19.12 -15.47 -0.70
CA LEU A 275 18.85 -15.52 0.75
C LEU A 275 17.48 -14.92 1.12
N MET A 276 17.04 -13.91 0.36
CA MET A 276 15.71 -13.32 0.49
C MET A 276 14.59 -14.23 -0.04
N ASN A 277 14.93 -15.29 -0.80
CA ASN A 277 14.00 -16.12 -1.55
C ASN A 277 13.12 -15.26 -2.48
N ARG A 278 13.73 -14.51 -3.42
CA ARG A 278 13.03 -13.64 -4.38
C ARG A 278 12.59 -14.33 -5.67
N GLY A 279 13.16 -15.49 -5.98
CA GLY A 279 12.82 -16.25 -7.19
C GLY A 279 13.28 -15.60 -8.50
N TYR A 280 14.18 -14.63 -8.45
CA TYR A 280 14.84 -14.04 -9.62
C TYR A 280 16.26 -13.58 -9.27
N SER A 281 17.09 -13.49 -10.31
CA SER A 281 18.43 -12.92 -10.33
C SER A 281 18.44 -11.48 -10.85
N THR A 282 19.55 -10.79 -10.70
CA THR A 282 19.82 -9.48 -11.31
C THR A 282 19.77 -9.52 -12.83
N ALA A 283 20.15 -10.65 -13.46
CA ALA A 283 20.07 -10.83 -14.91
C ALA A 283 18.61 -10.88 -15.39
N GLU A 284 17.76 -11.66 -14.74
CA GLU A 284 16.32 -11.74 -15.05
C GLU A 284 15.61 -10.41 -14.76
N TYR A 285 15.96 -9.76 -13.65
CA TYR A 285 15.42 -8.43 -13.34
C TYR A 285 15.79 -7.39 -14.39
N ARG A 286 17.03 -7.41 -14.90
CA ARG A 286 17.49 -6.55 -15.99
C ARG A 286 16.67 -6.79 -17.27
N ASP A 287 16.45 -8.05 -17.63
CA ASP A 287 15.63 -8.41 -18.80
C ASP A 287 14.21 -7.84 -18.67
N ILE A 288 13.58 -7.98 -17.50
CA ILE A 288 12.26 -7.41 -17.22
C ILE A 288 12.26 -5.89 -17.45
N LEU A 289 13.27 -5.16 -16.94
CA LEU A 289 13.35 -3.70 -17.16
C LEU A 289 13.60 -3.34 -18.63
N GLN A 290 14.36 -4.14 -19.35
CA GLN A 290 14.59 -3.95 -20.79
C GLN A 290 13.28 -4.12 -21.56
N ARG A 291 12.50 -5.16 -21.27
CA ARG A 291 11.16 -5.37 -21.86
C ARG A 291 10.21 -4.24 -21.50
N VAL A 292 10.15 -3.81 -20.24
CA VAL A 292 9.35 -2.65 -19.80
C VAL A 292 9.64 -1.41 -20.64
N ARG A 293 10.92 -1.08 -20.87
CA ARG A 293 11.31 0.07 -21.71
C ARG A 293 11.05 -0.14 -23.19
N ALA A 294 11.17 -1.37 -23.69
CA ALA A 294 10.86 -1.68 -25.08
C ALA A 294 9.38 -1.46 -25.41
N PHE A 295 8.48 -1.85 -24.49
CA PHE A 295 7.03 -1.67 -24.67
C PHE A 295 6.54 -0.25 -24.30
N LEU A 296 7.01 0.32 -23.18
CA LEU A 296 6.47 1.57 -22.64
C LEU A 296 7.33 2.80 -22.95
N GLY A 297 8.48 2.61 -23.61
CA GLY A 297 9.43 3.66 -23.95
C GLY A 297 10.34 4.09 -22.79
N ASP A 298 11.43 4.79 -23.13
CA ASP A 298 12.45 5.22 -22.17
C ASP A 298 11.99 6.33 -21.20
N ASP A 299 10.83 6.95 -21.45
CA ASP A 299 10.23 7.94 -20.55
C ASP A 299 9.49 7.27 -19.37
N VAL A 300 9.28 5.96 -19.38
CA VAL A 300 8.66 5.23 -18.25
C VAL A 300 9.41 5.45 -16.94
N HIS A 301 8.70 5.89 -15.91
CA HIS A 301 9.26 6.01 -14.57
C HIS A 301 9.26 4.66 -13.88
N VAL A 302 10.43 4.11 -13.59
CA VAL A 302 10.53 2.89 -12.77
C VAL A 302 11.01 3.25 -11.38
N SER A 303 10.19 2.98 -10.37
CA SER A 303 10.59 3.07 -8.97
C SER A 303 10.74 1.70 -8.33
N THR A 304 11.53 1.62 -7.25
CA THR A 304 11.82 0.34 -6.58
C THR A 304 11.92 0.50 -5.07
N ASP A 305 11.68 -0.59 -4.36
CA ASP A 305 12.06 -0.77 -2.97
C ASP A 305 13.43 -1.45 -2.87
N LEU A 306 14.22 -1.03 -1.88
CA LEU A 306 15.52 -1.59 -1.55
C LEU A 306 15.59 -1.89 -0.05
N LEU A 307 15.93 -3.12 0.31
CA LEU A 307 16.07 -3.58 1.69
C LEU A 307 17.55 -3.71 2.04
N VAL A 308 18.08 -2.77 2.82
CA VAL A 308 19.50 -2.73 3.19
C VAL A 308 19.75 -3.39 4.55
N GLY A 309 20.93 -3.98 4.71
CA GLY A 309 21.36 -4.67 5.91
C GLY A 309 20.66 -5.99 6.17
N PHE A 310 20.22 -6.67 5.10
CA PHE A 310 19.71 -8.02 5.19
C PHE A 310 20.78 -8.97 5.79
N PRO A 311 20.39 -9.98 6.60
CA PRO A 311 21.36 -10.90 7.22
C PRO A 311 22.24 -11.60 6.17
N GLY A 312 23.55 -11.45 6.29
CA GLY A 312 24.53 -11.96 5.32
C GLY A 312 24.92 -10.99 4.21
N GLU A 313 24.34 -9.78 4.15
CA GLU A 313 24.75 -8.69 3.27
C GLU A 313 26.09 -8.10 3.76
N GLY A 314 27.17 -8.41 3.06
CA GLY A 314 28.48 -7.77 3.26
C GLY A 314 28.68 -6.56 2.36
N GLU A 315 29.78 -5.82 2.55
CA GLU A 315 30.09 -4.61 1.77
C GLU A 315 30.15 -4.86 0.26
N ARG A 316 30.68 -6.02 -0.16
CA ARG A 316 30.70 -6.42 -1.58
C ARG A 316 29.28 -6.49 -2.16
N ALA A 317 28.36 -7.18 -1.50
CA ALA A 317 26.97 -7.33 -1.96
C ALA A 317 26.21 -5.99 -1.97
N PHE A 318 26.51 -5.12 -1.00
CA PHE A 318 25.97 -3.77 -0.98
C PHE A 318 26.52 -2.91 -2.13
N THR A 319 27.81 -3.03 -2.44
CA THR A 319 28.42 -2.34 -3.58
C THR A 319 27.85 -2.82 -4.92
N GLU A 320 27.68 -4.14 -5.09
CA GLU A 320 26.98 -4.73 -6.24
C GLU A 320 25.57 -4.15 -6.37
N THR A 321 24.86 -4.00 -5.24
CA THR A 321 23.53 -3.39 -5.21
C THR A 321 23.53 -1.95 -5.71
N LEU A 322 24.44 -1.09 -5.24
CA LEU A 322 24.51 0.29 -5.70
C LEU A 322 24.82 0.39 -7.20
N ALA A 323 25.78 -0.42 -7.68
CA ALA A 323 26.11 -0.47 -9.11
C ALA A 323 24.91 -0.92 -9.95
N PHE A 324 24.14 -1.90 -9.48
CA PHE A 324 22.95 -2.38 -10.18
C PHE A 324 21.83 -1.34 -10.22
N LEU A 325 21.68 -0.50 -9.18
CA LEU A 325 20.73 0.61 -9.19
C LEU A 325 21.06 1.63 -10.29
N GLU A 326 22.34 1.99 -10.42
CA GLU A 326 22.82 2.92 -11.45
C GLU A 326 22.65 2.33 -12.86
N GLU A 327 23.02 1.05 -13.04
CA GLU A 327 22.84 0.31 -14.28
C GLU A 327 21.36 0.31 -14.71
N CYS A 328 20.46 0.02 -13.77
CA CYS A 328 19.04 -0.06 -14.02
C CYS A 328 18.36 1.30 -14.20
N ARG A 329 19.01 2.43 -13.89
CA ARG A 329 18.48 3.80 -14.03
C ARG A 329 17.09 3.99 -13.40
N PHE A 330 16.94 3.59 -12.13
CA PHE A 330 15.69 3.77 -11.40
C PHE A 330 15.38 5.25 -11.20
N GLY A 331 14.15 5.67 -11.49
CA GLY A 331 13.74 7.04 -11.27
C GLY A 331 13.35 7.35 -9.82
N LYS A 332 13.17 6.36 -8.95
CA LYS A 332 13.02 6.56 -7.50
C LYS A 332 13.38 5.28 -6.76
N VAL A 333 14.21 5.39 -5.73
CA VAL A 333 14.57 4.28 -4.84
C VAL A 333 14.03 4.57 -3.43
N HIS A 334 13.22 3.65 -2.91
CA HIS A 334 12.76 3.66 -1.52
C HIS A 334 13.64 2.72 -0.70
N VAL A 335 14.38 3.26 0.26
CA VAL A 335 15.34 2.48 1.05
C VAL A 335 14.72 2.15 2.42
N PHE A 336 14.70 0.87 2.74
CA PHE A 336 14.21 0.34 4.00
C PHE A 336 15.34 -0.42 4.70
N PRO A 337 15.65 -0.08 5.96
CA PRO A 337 16.51 -0.92 6.79
C PRO A 337 15.83 -2.26 7.08
N PHE A 338 16.59 -3.36 7.06
CA PHE A 338 16.09 -4.66 7.46
C PHE A 338 15.51 -4.62 8.89
N SER A 339 14.25 -5.02 9.01
CA SER A 339 13.55 -5.14 10.29
C SER A 339 13.29 -6.62 10.57
N PRO A 340 13.94 -7.23 11.57
CA PRO A 340 13.73 -8.64 11.89
C PRO A 340 12.32 -8.86 12.44
N ARG A 341 11.64 -9.92 11.97
CA ARG A 341 10.26 -10.24 12.37
C ARG A 341 10.17 -11.67 12.89
N GLU A 342 9.74 -11.84 14.12
CA GLU A 342 9.50 -13.16 14.71
C GLU A 342 8.58 -14.00 13.81
N GLY A 343 8.87 -15.29 13.71
CA GLY A 343 8.17 -16.22 12.83
C GLY A 343 8.63 -16.22 11.36
N THR A 344 9.46 -15.27 10.93
CA THR A 344 10.04 -15.27 9.57
C THR A 344 11.38 -16.02 9.52
N LYS A 345 11.72 -16.61 8.37
CA LYS A 345 12.99 -17.34 8.20
C LYS A 345 14.21 -16.44 8.43
N ALA A 346 14.16 -15.19 7.95
CA ALA A 346 15.23 -14.21 8.09
C ALA A 346 15.49 -13.80 9.54
N PHE A 347 14.53 -13.99 10.44
CA PHE A 347 14.71 -13.71 11.87
C PHE A 347 15.85 -14.53 12.47
N SER A 348 15.99 -15.79 12.09
CA SER A 348 17.01 -16.68 12.65
C SER A 348 18.31 -16.73 11.83
N LEU A 349 18.39 -15.99 10.71
CA LEU A 349 19.60 -15.98 9.88
C LEU A 349 20.77 -15.27 10.58
N PRO A 350 21.99 -15.86 10.53
CA PRO A 350 23.20 -15.24 11.07
C PRO A 350 23.67 -14.07 10.19
N GLY A 351 24.71 -13.36 10.65
CA GLY A 351 25.35 -12.29 9.87
C GLY A 351 24.55 -10.99 9.88
N ARG A 352 24.01 -10.60 11.05
CA ARG A 352 23.35 -9.31 11.24
C ARG A 352 24.33 -8.17 10.98
N VAL A 353 23.88 -7.17 10.23
CA VAL A 353 24.66 -5.97 9.95
C VAL A 353 24.61 -5.03 11.16
N PRO A 354 25.75 -4.53 11.67
CA PRO A 354 25.77 -3.60 12.79
C PRO A 354 24.96 -2.31 12.50
N PRO A 355 24.34 -1.69 13.52
CA PRO A 355 23.52 -0.49 13.32
C PRO A 355 24.23 0.68 12.65
N GLN A 356 25.53 0.86 12.92
CA GLN A 356 26.34 1.92 12.29
C GLN A 356 26.51 1.67 10.78
N GLU A 357 26.79 0.43 10.39
CA GLU A 357 26.86 0.04 8.97
C GLU A 357 25.49 0.16 8.30
N LEU A 358 24.42 -0.28 8.96
CA LEU A 358 23.05 -0.17 8.43
C LEU A 358 22.67 1.29 8.13
N SER A 359 23.00 2.20 9.04
CA SER A 359 22.79 3.64 8.87
C SER A 359 23.61 4.19 7.69
N SER A 360 24.90 3.83 7.61
CA SER A 360 25.79 4.20 6.51
C SER A 360 25.28 3.72 5.15
N ARG A 361 24.88 2.44 5.06
CA ARG A 361 24.30 1.84 3.84
C ARG A 361 23.00 2.51 3.44
N SER A 362 22.12 2.76 4.41
CA SER A 362 20.85 3.47 4.14
C SER A 362 21.12 4.85 3.53
N LYS A 363 22.07 5.61 4.10
CA LYS A 363 22.46 6.92 3.59
C LYS A 363 23.02 6.84 2.16
N ARG A 364 24.00 5.97 1.91
CA ARG A 364 24.63 5.80 0.57
C ARG A 364 23.61 5.38 -0.51
N ALA A 365 22.68 4.48 -0.15
CA ALA A 365 21.62 4.07 -1.06
C ALA A 365 20.61 5.19 -1.35
N LEU A 366 20.26 6.01 -0.34
CA LEU A 366 19.41 7.18 -0.53
C LEU A 366 20.10 8.22 -1.43
N GLU A 367 21.36 8.53 -1.20
CA GLU A 367 22.16 9.45 -2.04
C GLU A 367 22.21 8.96 -3.50
N THR A 368 22.42 7.66 -3.71
CA THR A 368 22.38 7.05 -5.05
C THR A 368 20.98 7.19 -5.69
N GLY A 369 19.92 6.90 -4.93
CA GLY A 369 18.54 7.05 -5.40
C GLY A 369 18.14 8.49 -5.72
N GLU A 370 18.65 9.47 -4.97
CA GLU A 370 18.45 10.90 -5.21
C GLU A 370 19.14 11.36 -6.49
N LYS A 371 20.39 10.94 -6.70
CA LYS A 371 21.13 11.18 -7.95
C LYS A 371 20.34 10.68 -9.17
N LEU A 372 19.88 9.43 -9.13
CA LEU A 372 19.13 8.83 -10.25
C LEU A 372 17.76 9.50 -10.47
N LEU A 373 17.07 9.91 -9.41
CA LEU A 373 15.83 10.69 -9.52
C LEU A 373 16.08 12.05 -10.18
N LEU A 374 17.19 12.73 -9.86
CA LEU A 374 17.55 14.01 -10.48
C LEU A 374 17.83 13.83 -11.97
N GLU A 375 18.60 12.80 -12.34
CA GLU A 375 18.87 12.46 -13.74
C GLU A 375 17.58 12.18 -14.53
N TYR A 376 16.66 11.40 -13.94
CA TYR A 376 15.35 11.16 -14.54
C TYR A 376 14.52 12.44 -14.66
N SER A 377 14.47 13.24 -13.60
CA SER A 377 13.64 14.46 -13.54
C SER A 377 14.14 15.56 -14.49
N ALA A 378 15.46 15.67 -14.70
CA ALA A 378 16.07 16.66 -15.58
C ALA A 378 15.57 16.56 -17.03
N ARG A 379 15.18 15.37 -17.48
CA ARG A 379 14.63 15.12 -18.83
C ARG A 379 13.31 15.85 -19.09
N TRP A 380 12.60 16.26 -18.03
CA TRP A 380 11.30 16.93 -18.10
C TRP A 380 11.41 18.46 -18.13
N ILE A 381 12.60 19.03 -17.94
CA ILE A 381 12.81 20.48 -18.00
C ILE A 381 12.46 20.99 -19.41
N GLY A 382 11.66 22.06 -19.47
CA GLY A 382 11.18 22.64 -20.73
C GLY A 382 10.04 21.87 -21.41
N ARG A 383 9.55 20.77 -20.82
CA ARG A 383 8.39 20.02 -21.34
C ARG A 383 7.10 20.44 -20.64
N THR A 384 6.02 20.54 -21.41
CA THR A 384 4.66 20.68 -20.87
C THR A 384 4.10 19.30 -20.55
N VAL A 385 3.62 19.10 -19.31
CA VAL A 385 3.02 17.83 -18.87
C VAL A 385 1.69 18.09 -18.16
N PRO A 386 0.69 17.21 -18.30
CA PRO A 386 -0.52 17.30 -17.50
C PRO A 386 -0.22 17.00 -16.03
N VAL A 387 -0.94 17.63 -15.11
CA VAL A 387 -0.75 17.41 -13.66
C VAL A 387 -2.10 17.14 -13.01
N LEU A 388 -2.17 16.07 -12.23
CA LEU A 388 -3.29 15.85 -11.32
C LEU A 388 -3.01 16.61 -10.03
N LEU A 389 -3.72 17.71 -9.80
CA LEU A 389 -3.59 18.49 -8.57
C LEU A 389 -4.16 17.70 -7.38
N GLU A 390 -3.37 17.60 -6.31
CA GLU A 390 -3.76 16.96 -5.05
C GLU A 390 -4.04 18.00 -3.95
N SER A 391 -3.39 19.17 -4.00
CA SER A 391 -3.64 20.26 -3.06
C SER A 391 -3.48 21.62 -3.73
N VAL A 392 -4.35 22.55 -3.36
CA VAL A 392 -4.30 23.95 -3.77
C VAL A 392 -4.58 24.79 -2.53
N SER A 393 -3.68 25.71 -2.20
CA SER A 393 -3.86 26.68 -1.11
C SER A 393 -3.95 28.08 -1.67
N SER A 394 -4.98 28.82 -1.26
CA SER A 394 -5.11 30.25 -1.55
C SER A 394 -4.02 31.02 -0.79
N PRO A 395 -3.60 32.18 -1.30
CA PRO A 395 -2.72 33.06 -0.54
C PRO A 395 -3.34 33.43 0.81
N GLU A 396 -2.51 33.42 1.86
CA GLU A 396 -2.95 33.74 3.23
C GLU A 396 -3.20 35.25 3.43
N SER A 397 -2.82 36.10 2.46
CA SER A 397 -3.05 37.55 2.46
C SER A 397 -3.02 38.17 1.05
N ASP A 398 -3.47 39.43 0.94
CA ASP A 398 -3.49 40.27 -0.27
C ASP A 398 -2.08 40.80 -0.67
N ASP A 399 -1.01 40.20 -0.15
CA ASP A 399 0.39 40.59 -0.32
C ASP A 399 1.00 40.12 -1.65
N GLY A 400 0.17 39.79 -2.64
CA GLY A 400 0.60 39.40 -3.98
C GLY A 400 1.20 37.99 -4.06
N ALA A 401 1.03 37.17 -3.03
CA ALA A 401 1.40 35.75 -3.09
C ALA A 401 0.46 35.02 -4.07
N GLY A 402 1.02 34.29 -5.04
CA GLY A 402 0.26 33.47 -5.98
C GLY A 402 -0.32 32.20 -5.34
N TRP A 403 -1.15 31.49 -6.09
CA TRP A 403 -1.72 30.21 -5.67
C TRP A 403 -0.65 29.13 -5.60
N VAL A 404 -0.49 28.51 -4.42
CA VAL A 404 0.43 27.38 -4.29
C VAL A 404 -0.31 26.08 -4.58
N PHE A 405 0.25 25.27 -5.49
CA PHE A 405 -0.32 23.97 -5.83
C PHE A 405 0.70 22.85 -5.78
N SER A 406 0.21 21.63 -5.55
CA SER A 406 0.99 20.40 -5.59
C SER A 406 0.18 19.30 -6.28
N GLY A 407 0.86 18.50 -7.10
CA GLY A 407 0.21 17.41 -7.85
C GLY A 407 1.20 16.40 -8.41
N LEU A 408 0.68 15.49 -9.23
CA LEU A 408 1.45 14.39 -9.83
C LEU A 408 1.35 14.37 -11.35
N SER A 409 2.50 14.33 -12.01
CA SER A 409 2.62 14.12 -13.46
C SER A 409 2.27 12.66 -13.86
N PRO A 410 2.09 12.35 -15.16
CA PRO A 410 1.93 10.97 -15.64
C PRO A 410 3.06 10.05 -15.21
N SER A 411 4.29 10.55 -15.20
CA SER A 411 5.47 9.81 -14.76
C SER A 411 5.71 9.85 -13.26
N PHE A 412 4.67 10.12 -12.46
CA PHE A 412 4.70 10.07 -10.99
C PHE A 412 5.73 11.00 -10.33
N LEU A 413 6.08 12.10 -11.02
CA LEU A 413 6.87 13.18 -10.43
C LEU A 413 5.97 14.13 -9.67
N ARG A 414 6.43 14.53 -8.49
CA ARG A 414 5.82 15.60 -7.70
C ARG A 414 6.06 16.92 -8.40
N VAL A 415 4.99 17.62 -8.75
CA VAL A 415 5.04 18.96 -9.34
C VAL A 415 4.48 19.95 -8.33
N THR A 416 5.23 21.01 -8.03
CA THR A 416 4.76 22.13 -7.19
C THR A 416 4.96 23.44 -7.93
N GLY A 417 4.01 24.36 -7.78
CA GLY A 417 4.06 25.69 -8.37
C GLY A 417 3.50 26.75 -7.44
N ARG A 418 3.70 28.01 -7.82
CA ARG A 418 3.23 29.22 -7.14
C ARG A 418 2.55 30.16 -8.12
#